data_AF-A0A068T4L9-F1
#
_entry.id   AF-A0A068T4L9-F1
#
_cell.length_a   1.000
_cell.length_b   1.000
_cell.length_c   1.000
_cell.angle_alpha   90.00
_cell.angle_beta   90.00
_cell.angle_gamma   90.00
#
_symmetry.space_group_name_H-M   'P 1'
#
loop_
_entity.id
_entity.type
_entity.pdbx_description
1 polymer ?
#
loop_
_entity_poly.entity_id
_entity_poly.type
_entity_poly.pdbx_seq_one_letter_code
_entity_poly.pdbx_strand_id
1 'polypeptide(L)'
;MNAVQPLKLSGVALPKDAERMLDEICEHFIEHADVQRSKDHALLKSKDSTTSIRLADSKLLIELACESEAALQLNRTMIAEHLFYFAGEDPFELTWSEHSLLAVLPNIHEVTVVSAEDVSPHMRRVKFACADIAPFVGGDMHVRLLVPPKGRPPVWPGIRQDGRVAWPEGEDELLVRIYTIRAVDIERRELWVDFLQHPSSPVATPGADFARDVQPGEKVALLGPGGGSLPAAQSILLVGDESALPAIARIAAEVAPGTRMQAIIEVLDEAEEQPLPSAGSLDVRWLHRRSYPAGAKGILAEEVRKAVASIEDGTFVWVACEKEDVRSIRAFLKSRRHDKKMMYVAWYWEQHSA
;
A
#
# COMPACT_ATOMS: atom_id res chain seq x y z
N MET A 1 -0.24 -36.43 6.40
CA MET A 1 -0.26 -35.01 6.84
C MET A 1 -1.64 -34.75 7.41
N ASN A 2 -1.77 -34.60 8.73
CA ASN A 2 -3.05 -34.24 9.34
C ASN A 2 -3.39 -32.81 8.91
N ALA A 3 -4.51 -32.61 8.24
CA ALA A 3 -5.01 -31.28 7.93
C ALA A 3 -5.24 -30.57 9.27
N VAL A 4 -4.41 -29.56 9.57
CA VAL A 4 -4.61 -28.69 10.73
C VAL A 4 -5.98 -28.03 10.54
N GLN A 5 -6.88 -28.19 11.51
CA GLN A 5 -8.16 -27.51 11.44
C GLN A 5 -7.92 -25.99 11.46
N PRO A 6 -8.58 -25.22 10.58
CA PRO A 6 -8.42 -23.77 10.57
C PRO A 6 -8.90 -23.19 11.91
N LEU A 7 -8.16 -22.22 12.43
CA LEU A 7 -8.57 -21.40 13.56
C LEU A 7 -9.78 -20.57 13.15
N LYS A 8 -10.76 -20.45 14.05
CA LYS A 8 -12.02 -19.76 13.77
C LYS A 8 -12.29 -18.68 14.80
N LEU A 9 -12.94 -17.61 14.34
CA LEU A 9 -13.45 -16.56 15.21
C LEU A 9 -14.82 -16.12 14.71
N SER A 10 -15.77 -15.96 15.62
CA SER A 10 -17.08 -15.41 15.29
C SER A 10 -17.22 -13.98 15.79
N GLY A 11 -17.94 -13.13 15.06
CA GLY A 11 -18.26 -11.76 15.43
C GLY A 11 -19.71 -11.42 15.11
N VAL A 12 -20.23 -10.40 15.78
CA VAL A 12 -21.56 -9.83 15.54
C VAL A 12 -21.41 -8.33 15.35
N ALA A 13 -21.86 -7.83 14.20
CA ALA A 13 -21.92 -6.41 13.91
C ALA A 13 -23.37 -5.92 13.89
N LEU A 14 -23.61 -4.77 14.51
CA LEU A 14 -24.91 -4.09 14.60
C LEU A 14 -24.83 -2.73 13.89
N PRO A 15 -24.93 -2.70 12.56
CA PRO A 15 -25.02 -1.45 11.82
C PRO A 15 -26.45 -0.92 11.77
N LYS A 16 -26.58 0.38 11.47
CA LYS A 16 -27.86 1.02 11.16
C LYS A 16 -28.58 0.38 9.98
N ASP A 17 -27.84 -0.06 8.97
CA ASP A 17 -28.35 -0.77 7.78
C ASP A 17 -27.42 -1.92 7.42
N ALA A 18 -27.79 -3.14 7.81
CA ALA A 18 -26.97 -4.33 7.62
C ALA A 18 -26.95 -4.81 6.17
N GLU A 19 -28.01 -4.62 5.40
CA GLU A 19 -28.05 -5.03 4.00
C GLU A 19 -27.13 -4.15 3.17
N ARG A 20 -27.24 -2.82 3.35
CA ARG A 20 -26.34 -1.86 2.69
C ARG A 20 -24.88 -2.09 3.06
N MET A 21 -24.57 -2.30 4.33
CA MET A 21 -23.19 -2.55 4.77
C MET A 21 -22.63 -3.83 4.16
N LEU A 22 -23.45 -4.89 4.02
CA LEU A 22 -23.03 -6.13 3.37
C LEU A 22 -22.68 -5.91 1.89
N ASP A 23 -23.45 -5.08 1.19
CA ASP A 23 -23.17 -4.70 -0.20
C ASP A 23 -21.87 -3.88 -0.33
N GLU A 24 -21.69 -2.88 0.53
CA GLU A 24 -20.47 -2.04 0.53
C GLU A 24 -19.20 -2.89 0.78
N ILE A 25 -19.25 -3.88 1.68
CA ILE A 25 -18.17 -4.85 1.87
C ILE A 25 -17.91 -5.62 0.58
N CYS A 26 -18.93 -6.20 -0.04
CA CYS A 26 -18.74 -7.02 -1.25
C CYS A 26 -18.16 -6.21 -2.41
N GLU A 27 -18.64 -4.99 -2.61
CA GLU A 27 -18.14 -4.09 -3.64
C GLU A 27 -16.68 -3.70 -3.39
N HIS A 28 -16.32 -3.43 -2.13
CA HIS A 28 -14.95 -3.05 -1.78
C HIS A 28 -13.96 -4.21 -1.94
N PHE A 29 -14.32 -5.41 -1.50
CA PHE A 29 -13.40 -6.55 -1.48
C PHE A 29 -13.25 -7.28 -2.81
N ILE A 30 -14.02 -6.94 -3.84
CA ILE A 30 -13.95 -7.62 -5.15
C ILE A 30 -12.57 -7.46 -5.83
N GLU A 31 -11.83 -6.41 -5.51
CA GLU A 31 -10.46 -6.19 -6.00
C GLU A 31 -9.39 -6.90 -5.15
N HIS A 32 -9.76 -7.45 -4.00
CA HIS A 32 -8.84 -8.01 -2.99
C HIS A 32 -9.10 -9.48 -2.63
N ALA A 33 -10.27 -10.03 -2.98
CA ALA A 33 -10.68 -11.40 -2.65
C ALA A 33 -11.61 -11.98 -3.74
N ASP A 34 -11.75 -13.31 -3.76
CA ASP A 34 -12.86 -13.96 -4.45
C ASP A 34 -14.14 -13.75 -3.62
N VAL A 35 -15.04 -12.93 -4.14
CA VAL A 35 -16.27 -12.51 -3.46
C VAL A 35 -17.47 -13.22 -4.06
N GLN A 36 -18.20 -13.95 -3.23
CA GLN A 36 -19.48 -14.56 -3.57
C GLN A 36 -20.59 -13.92 -2.74
N ARG A 37 -21.59 -13.34 -3.40
CA ARG A 37 -22.72 -12.64 -2.75
C ARG A 37 -24.04 -13.31 -3.15
N SER A 38 -24.80 -13.76 -2.15
CA SER A 38 -26.22 -14.12 -2.25
C SER A 38 -27.03 -13.20 -1.36
N LYS A 39 -28.37 -13.17 -1.44
CA LYS A 39 -29.25 -12.19 -0.75
C LYS A 39 -28.92 -11.92 0.74
N ASP A 40 -28.60 -12.95 1.50
CA ASP A 40 -28.38 -12.89 2.96
C ASP A 40 -26.97 -13.33 3.37
N HIS A 41 -26.05 -13.53 2.42
CA HIS A 41 -24.72 -14.06 2.71
C HIS A 41 -23.66 -13.52 1.77
N ALA A 42 -22.50 -13.19 2.32
CA ALA A 42 -21.28 -12.92 1.59
C ALA A 42 -20.17 -13.87 2.03
N LEU A 43 -19.42 -14.38 1.07
CA LEU A 43 -18.25 -15.21 1.27
C LEU A 43 -17.05 -14.56 0.57
N LEU A 44 -16.07 -14.16 1.37
CA LEU A 44 -14.80 -13.61 0.90
C LEU A 44 -13.72 -14.67 1.08
N LYS A 45 -13.06 -15.05 0.00
CA LYS A 45 -11.95 -16.02 0.03
C LYS A 45 -10.67 -15.37 -0.47
N SER A 46 -9.63 -15.49 0.34
CA SER A 46 -8.25 -15.27 -0.10
C SER A 46 -7.51 -16.62 -0.07
N LYS A 47 -6.22 -16.60 -0.40
CA LYS A 47 -5.38 -17.80 -0.39
C LYS A 47 -5.40 -18.53 0.96
N ASP A 48 -5.36 -17.77 2.06
CA ASP A 48 -5.11 -18.30 3.41
C ASP A 48 -6.20 -17.89 4.43
N SER A 49 -7.29 -17.26 3.97
CA SER A 49 -8.41 -16.84 4.84
C SER A 49 -9.76 -16.99 4.16
N THR A 50 -10.77 -17.37 4.95
CA THR A 50 -12.18 -17.28 4.57
C THR A 50 -12.93 -16.41 5.55
N THR A 51 -13.71 -15.45 5.04
CA THR A 51 -14.64 -14.63 5.81
C THR A 51 -16.04 -14.89 5.30
N SER A 52 -16.94 -15.33 6.19
CA SER A 52 -18.35 -15.56 5.91
C SER A 52 -19.17 -14.56 6.70
N ILE A 53 -20.00 -13.76 6.03
CA ILE A 53 -20.82 -12.71 6.65
C ILE A 53 -22.27 -12.94 6.30
N ARG A 54 -23.09 -13.29 7.28
CA ARG A 54 -24.51 -13.62 7.11
C ARG A 54 -25.39 -12.51 7.68
N LEU A 55 -26.36 -12.06 6.89
CA LEU A 55 -27.41 -11.17 7.33
C LEU A 55 -28.49 -11.97 8.07
N ALA A 56 -28.78 -11.62 9.32
CA ALA A 56 -29.87 -12.22 10.09
C ALA A 56 -30.43 -11.17 11.03
N ASP A 57 -31.75 -10.99 11.13
CA ASP A 57 -32.39 -10.07 12.09
C ASP A 57 -31.76 -8.66 12.14
N SER A 58 -31.46 -8.06 10.97
CA SER A 58 -30.82 -6.74 10.83
C SER A 58 -29.41 -6.62 11.45
N LYS A 59 -28.71 -7.74 11.68
CA LYS A 59 -27.31 -7.79 12.11
C LYS A 59 -26.47 -8.61 11.13
N LEU A 60 -25.16 -8.42 11.19
CA LEU A 60 -24.20 -9.23 10.44
C LEU A 60 -23.52 -10.22 11.38
N LEU A 61 -23.66 -11.50 11.06
CA LEU A 61 -22.98 -12.61 11.73
C LEU A 61 -21.72 -12.95 10.94
N ILE A 62 -20.57 -12.74 11.54
CA ILE A 62 -19.26 -12.87 10.89
C ILE A 62 -18.58 -14.14 11.39
N GLU A 63 -18.05 -14.95 10.48
CA GLU A 63 -17.23 -16.11 10.77
C GLU A 63 -15.92 -16.00 9.99
N LEU A 64 -14.81 -15.94 10.70
CA LEU A 64 -13.46 -15.95 10.15
C LEU A 64 -12.89 -17.35 10.28
N ALA A 65 -12.17 -17.81 9.27
CA ALA A 65 -11.38 -19.03 9.31
C ALA A 65 -10.01 -18.79 8.66
N CYS A 66 -8.94 -19.02 9.41
CA CYS A 66 -7.56 -18.77 8.98
C CYS A 66 -6.61 -19.90 9.44
N GLU A 67 -5.44 -20.01 8.83
CA GLU A 67 -4.47 -21.06 9.14
C GLU A 67 -3.59 -20.78 10.37
N SER A 68 -3.52 -19.52 10.82
CA SER A 68 -2.70 -19.10 11.96
C SER A 68 -3.37 -17.99 12.79
N GLU A 69 -2.95 -17.84 14.04
CA GLU A 69 -3.45 -16.79 14.94
C GLU A 69 -3.13 -15.39 14.43
N ALA A 70 -1.93 -15.21 13.85
CA ALA A 70 -1.54 -13.98 13.19
C ALA A 70 -2.47 -13.65 12.01
N ALA A 71 -2.73 -14.62 11.12
CA ALA A 71 -3.64 -14.43 9.98
C ALA A 71 -5.07 -14.14 10.45
N LEU A 72 -5.54 -14.82 11.49
CA LEU A 72 -6.85 -14.58 12.10
C LEU A 72 -6.96 -13.15 12.65
N GLN A 73 -5.93 -12.66 13.34
CA GLN A 73 -5.89 -11.28 13.84
C GLN A 73 -5.86 -10.25 12.71
N LEU A 74 -5.06 -10.47 11.66
CA LEU A 74 -5.01 -9.56 10.52
C LEU A 74 -6.35 -9.52 9.78
N ASN A 75 -6.99 -10.67 9.57
CA ASN A 75 -8.30 -10.76 8.94
C ASN A 75 -9.39 -10.11 9.83
N ARG A 76 -9.35 -10.31 11.16
CA ARG A 76 -10.20 -9.59 12.12
C ARG A 76 -10.03 -8.08 12.01
N THR A 77 -8.78 -7.60 12.03
CA THR A 77 -8.48 -6.16 11.96
C THR A 77 -8.98 -5.57 10.65
N MET A 78 -8.69 -6.24 9.54
CA MET A 78 -9.14 -5.84 8.22
C MET A 78 -10.67 -5.71 8.18
N ILE A 79 -11.43 -6.72 8.62
CA ILE A 79 -12.89 -6.67 8.60
C ILE A 79 -13.42 -5.58 9.53
N ALA A 80 -12.87 -5.45 10.73
CA ALA A 80 -13.28 -4.43 11.69
C ALA A 80 -13.08 -3.01 11.15
N GLU A 81 -11.89 -2.68 10.64
CA GLU A 81 -11.59 -1.35 10.09
C GLU A 81 -12.55 -0.96 8.96
N HIS A 82 -12.86 -1.89 8.05
CA HIS A 82 -13.78 -1.61 6.94
C HIS A 82 -15.22 -1.44 7.41
N LEU A 83 -15.70 -2.26 8.34
CA LEU A 83 -17.04 -2.12 8.91
C LEU A 83 -17.24 -0.75 9.59
N PHE A 84 -16.27 -0.32 10.40
CA PHE A 84 -16.30 1.01 11.02
C PHE A 84 -16.18 2.12 9.97
N TYR A 85 -15.34 1.96 8.94
CA TYR A 85 -15.23 2.92 7.85
C TYR A 85 -16.57 3.11 7.10
N PHE A 86 -17.25 2.01 6.76
CA PHE A 86 -18.55 2.05 6.08
C PHE A 86 -19.67 2.58 6.97
N ALA A 87 -19.62 2.32 8.27
CA ALA A 87 -20.55 2.94 9.23
C ALA A 87 -20.40 4.47 9.27
N GLY A 88 -19.17 4.99 9.16
CA GLY A 88 -18.88 6.42 9.27
C GLY A 88 -19.36 6.97 10.62
N GLU A 89 -20.28 7.93 10.58
CA GLU A 89 -20.87 8.56 11.78
C GLU A 89 -22.13 7.84 12.29
N ASP A 90 -22.62 6.82 11.58
CA ASP A 90 -23.80 6.08 12.02
C ASP A 90 -23.48 5.20 13.25
N PRO A 91 -24.44 5.01 14.19
CA PRO A 91 -24.25 4.11 15.32
C PRO A 91 -23.88 2.70 14.85
N PHE A 92 -22.79 2.18 15.40
CA PHE A 92 -22.24 0.89 15.00
C PHE A 92 -21.57 0.20 16.19
N GLU A 93 -21.92 -1.06 16.42
CA GLU A 93 -21.27 -1.92 17.41
C GLU A 93 -20.72 -3.17 16.74
N LEU A 94 -19.52 -3.60 17.16
CA LEU A 94 -18.89 -4.84 16.71
C LEU A 94 -18.33 -5.57 17.93
N THR A 95 -18.78 -6.81 18.13
CA THR A 95 -18.30 -7.68 19.21
C THR A 95 -17.75 -8.98 18.63
N TRP A 96 -16.60 -9.42 19.13
CA TRP A 96 -16.01 -10.72 18.80
C TRP A 96 -16.24 -11.72 19.94
N SER A 97 -16.40 -12.98 19.58
CA SER A 97 -16.57 -14.10 20.52
C SER A 97 -15.37 -14.31 21.45
N GLU A 98 -14.17 -13.94 20.99
CA GLU A 98 -12.92 -14.06 21.73
C GLU A 98 -12.06 -12.80 21.57
N HIS A 99 -11.30 -12.47 22.61
CA HIS A 99 -10.33 -11.38 22.57
C HIS A 99 -9.01 -11.83 21.91
N SER A 100 -8.22 -10.88 21.43
CA SER A 100 -6.84 -11.18 21.00
C SER A 100 -6.01 -11.62 22.19
N LEU A 101 -5.26 -12.71 22.04
CA LEU A 101 -4.21 -13.08 22.99
C LEU A 101 -2.87 -12.44 22.63
N LEU A 102 -2.76 -11.86 21.42
CA LEU A 102 -1.56 -11.17 20.97
C LEU A 102 -1.39 -9.84 21.70
N ALA A 103 -0.18 -9.64 22.22
CA ALA A 103 0.20 -8.41 22.91
C ALA A 103 0.45 -7.23 21.95
N VAL A 104 0.83 -7.52 20.71
CA VAL A 104 1.13 -6.54 19.66
C VAL A 104 0.53 -6.97 18.33
N LEU A 105 0.41 -6.05 17.38
CA LEU A 105 -0.02 -6.37 16.03
C LEU A 105 0.92 -7.40 15.38
N PRO A 106 0.43 -8.47 14.74
CA PRO A 106 1.28 -9.50 14.16
C PRO A 106 2.20 -9.03 13.03
N ASN A 107 1.84 -7.94 12.35
CA ASN A 107 2.56 -7.37 11.21
C ASN A 107 3.27 -6.06 11.55
N ILE A 108 3.59 -5.85 12.83
CA ILE A 108 4.46 -4.74 13.25
C ILE A 108 5.89 -5.24 13.36
N HIS A 109 6.80 -4.52 12.72
CA HIS A 109 8.21 -4.84 12.67
C HIS A 109 8.98 -3.64 13.20
N GLU A 110 9.52 -3.75 14.42
CA GLU A 110 10.50 -2.77 14.90
C GLU A 110 11.75 -2.83 14.03
N VAL A 111 12.21 -1.66 13.59
CA VAL A 111 13.41 -1.52 12.79
C VAL A 111 14.27 -0.39 13.32
N THR A 112 15.56 -0.47 13.03
CA THR A 112 16.54 0.54 13.45
C THR A 112 17.18 1.16 12.21
N VAL A 113 17.27 2.49 12.19
CA VAL A 113 17.93 3.21 11.10
C VAL A 113 19.41 2.87 11.09
N VAL A 114 19.91 2.42 9.95
CA VAL A 114 21.33 2.10 9.72
C VAL A 114 22.05 3.29 9.11
N SER A 115 21.47 3.88 8.07
CA SER A 115 22.04 5.02 7.37
C SER A 115 20.97 5.77 6.58
N ALA A 116 21.26 7.03 6.23
CA ALA A 116 20.48 7.82 5.30
C ALA A 116 21.41 8.55 4.32
N GLU A 117 21.11 8.49 3.03
CA GLU A 117 21.95 9.00 1.95
C GLU A 117 21.10 9.55 0.80
N ASP A 118 21.57 10.59 0.12
CA ASP A 118 20.89 11.15 -1.05
C ASP A 118 21.29 10.32 -2.29
N VAL A 119 20.31 9.75 -2.99
CA VAL A 119 20.50 8.96 -4.23
C VAL A 119 20.28 9.79 -5.49
N SER A 120 19.58 10.92 -5.35
CA SER A 120 19.51 12.05 -6.28
C SER A 120 19.27 13.32 -5.44
N PRO A 121 19.38 14.54 -6.00
CA PRO A 121 19.24 15.78 -5.22
C PRO A 121 17.94 15.87 -4.41
N HIS A 122 16.85 15.26 -4.89
CA HIS A 122 15.56 15.23 -4.20
C HIS A 122 15.07 13.83 -3.82
N MET A 123 15.92 12.82 -3.83
CA MET A 123 15.58 11.49 -3.33
C MET A 123 16.56 11.05 -2.26
N ARG A 124 16.03 10.79 -1.06
CA ARG A 124 16.83 10.34 0.09
C ARG A 124 16.48 8.89 0.45
N ARG A 125 17.45 8.00 0.43
CA ARG A 125 17.31 6.62 0.86
C ARG A 125 17.61 6.49 2.34
N VAL A 126 16.70 5.88 3.08
CA VAL A 126 16.93 5.41 4.46
C VAL A 126 16.99 3.89 4.48
N LYS A 127 18.03 3.34 5.11
CA LYS A 127 18.21 1.91 5.30
C LYS A 127 17.85 1.54 6.74
N PHE A 128 17.07 0.48 6.89
CA PHE A 128 16.54 0.00 8.16
C PHE A 128 16.99 -1.43 8.40
N ALA A 129 17.66 -1.69 9.53
CA ALA A 129 17.92 -3.05 9.99
C ALA A 129 16.64 -3.62 10.58
N CYS A 130 16.29 -4.84 10.16
CA CYS A 130 15.13 -5.57 10.66
C CYS A 130 15.57 -6.95 11.17
N ALA A 131 15.09 -7.35 12.34
CA ALA A 131 15.48 -8.64 12.92
C ALA A 131 14.99 -9.82 12.07
N ASP A 132 13.75 -9.73 11.58
CA ASP A 132 13.13 -10.67 10.67
C ASP A 132 12.77 -9.99 9.35
N ILE A 133 13.55 -10.29 8.32
CA ILE A 133 13.38 -9.73 6.98
C ILE A 133 12.37 -10.52 6.13
N ALA A 134 12.05 -11.76 6.53
CA ALA A 134 11.31 -12.70 5.70
C ALA A 134 9.96 -12.17 5.19
N PRO A 135 9.16 -11.41 5.99
CA PRO A 135 7.89 -10.86 5.51
C PRO A 135 8.02 -9.91 4.33
N PHE A 136 9.18 -9.26 4.15
CA PHE A 136 9.41 -8.23 3.13
C PHE A 136 10.02 -8.79 1.84
N VAL A 137 10.41 -10.07 1.82
CA VAL A 137 11.01 -10.71 0.64
C VAL A 137 9.91 -11.07 -0.35
N GLY A 138 9.91 -10.40 -1.51
CA GLY A 138 8.84 -10.53 -2.50
C GLY A 138 7.50 -9.99 -2.00
N GLY A 139 6.44 -10.16 -2.79
CA GLY A 139 5.08 -9.84 -2.37
C GLY A 139 4.69 -8.36 -2.48
N ASP A 140 4.12 -7.82 -1.40
CA ASP A 140 3.52 -6.49 -1.36
C ASP A 140 4.56 -5.35 -1.48
N MET A 141 4.10 -4.19 -1.96
CA MET A 141 4.99 -3.09 -2.34
C MET A 141 5.23 -2.08 -1.22
N HIS A 142 4.30 -1.94 -0.28
CA HIS A 142 4.31 -0.81 0.66
C HIS A 142 4.34 -1.24 2.13
N VAL A 143 4.76 -0.30 2.97
CA VAL A 143 4.73 -0.36 4.43
C VAL A 143 4.19 0.96 4.97
N ARG A 144 3.52 0.90 6.11
CA ARG A 144 3.26 2.08 6.94
C ARG A 144 4.45 2.28 7.87
N LEU A 145 5.23 3.34 7.63
CA LEU A 145 6.26 3.80 8.53
C LEU A 145 5.62 4.49 9.74
N LEU A 146 6.02 4.06 10.93
CA LEU A 146 5.59 4.56 12.23
C LEU A 146 6.77 5.20 12.94
N VAL A 147 6.76 6.53 13.03
CA VAL A 147 7.83 7.30 13.67
C VAL A 147 7.32 7.84 15.01
N PRO A 148 7.96 7.48 16.14
CA PRO A 148 7.58 8.02 17.45
C PRO A 148 8.00 9.50 17.59
N PRO A 149 7.33 10.26 18.48
CA PRO A 149 7.75 11.62 18.79
C PRO A 149 9.20 11.67 19.30
N LYS A 150 9.96 12.68 18.84
CA LYS A 150 11.38 12.84 19.21
C LYS A 150 11.54 12.92 20.74
N GLY A 151 12.53 12.17 21.26
CA GLY A 151 12.87 12.18 22.69
C GLY A 151 11.97 11.34 23.59
N ARG A 152 11.02 10.58 23.04
CA ARG A 152 10.15 9.68 23.79
C ARG A 152 10.45 8.20 23.47
N PRO A 153 10.26 7.29 24.44
CA PRO A 153 10.28 5.87 24.14
C PRO A 153 9.12 5.52 23.19
N PRO A 154 9.30 4.61 22.22
CA PRO A 154 8.22 4.25 21.31
C PRO A 154 7.06 3.57 22.06
N VAL A 155 5.84 4.00 21.76
CA VAL A 155 4.60 3.30 22.11
C VAL A 155 4.01 2.81 20.80
N TRP A 156 3.90 1.49 20.63
CA TRP A 156 3.39 0.92 19.39
C TRP A 156 1.89 0.67 19.43
N PRO A 157 1.21 0.65 18.27
CA PRO A 157 -0.21 0.37 18.22
C PRO A 157 -0.55 -1.03 18.77
N GLY A 158 -1.56 -1.08 19.62
CA GLY A 158 -2.11 -2.31 20.17
C GLY A 158 -3.32 -2.83 19.40
N ILE A 159 -4.07 -3.73 20.03
CA ILE A 159 -5.28 -4.33 19.48
C ILE A 159 -6.47 -3.97 20.38
N ARG A 160 -7.51 -3.38 19.78
CA ARG A 160 -8.77 -3.06 20.48
C ARG A 160 -9.64 -4.31 20.61
N GLN A 161 -10.57 -4.29 21.58
CA GLN A 161 -11.54 -5.38 21.76
C GLN A 161 -12.48 -5.56 20.57
N ASP A 162 -12.81 -4.47 19.86
CA ASP A 162 -13.59 -4.48 18.62
C ASP A 162 -12.78 -4.98 17.40
N GLY A 163 -11.51 -5.33 17.59
CA GLY A 163 -10.62 -5.87 16.58
C GLY A 163 -9.82 -4.83 15.79
N ARG A 164 -10.11 -3.53 15.93
CA ARG A 164 -9.36 -2.45 15.28
C ARG A 164 -7.98 -2.23 15.90
N VAL A 165 -7.16 -1.45 15.21
CA VAL A 165 -5.88 -0.99 15.74
C VAL A 165 -6.09 0.02 16.87
N ALA A 166 -5.42 -0.19 18.01
CA ALA A 166 -5.35 0.80 19.09
C ALA A 166 -4.15 1.71 18.86
N TRP A 167 -4.37 2.83 18.17
CA TRP A 167 -3.33 3.83 17.92
C TRP A 167 -2.95 4.58 19.21
N PRO A 168 -1.67 4.85 19.46
CA PRO A 168 -1.25 5.79 20.50
C PRO A 168 -1.78 7.20 20.20
N GLU A 169 -2.17 7.92 21.24
CA GLU A 169 -2.78 9.27 21.16
C GLU A 169 -2.01 10.27 22.04
N GLY A 170 -2.24 11.56 21.83
CA GLY A 170 -1.67 12.63 22.66
C GLY A 170 -0.16 12.76 22.48
N GLU A 171 0.60 12.77 23.57
CA GLU A 171 2.06 12.95 23.52
C GLU A 171 2.81 11.78 22.87
N ASP A 172 2.15 10.63 22.71
CA ASP A 172 2.72 9.42 22.09
C ASP A 172 2.21 9.20 20.65
N GLU A 173 1.45 10.16 20.09
CA GLU A 173 0.92 10.08 18.72
C GLU A 173 2.05 9.85 17.69
N LEU A 174 1.89 8.80 16.88
CA LEU A 174 2.88 8.41 15.89
C LEU A 174 2.69 9.17 14.57
N LEU A 175 3.79 9.59 13.95
CA LEU A 175 3.75 9.93 12.53
C LEU A 175 3.59 8.64 11.73
N VAL A 176 2.48 8.55 10.99
CA VAL A 176 2.17 7.42 10.11
C VAL A 176 2.21 7.85 8.65
N ARG A 177 3.09 7.23 7.84
CA ARG A 177 3.16 7.48 6.38
C ARG A 177 3.36 6.19 5.62
N ILE A 178 2.74 6.09 4.44
CA ILE A 178 2.90 4.94 3.57
C ILE A 178 4.11 5.20 2.67
N TYR A 179 5.01 4.22 2.60
CA TYR A 179 6.17 4.25 1.73
C TYR A 179 6.35 2.93 1.01
N THR A 180 7.00 3.00 -0.14
CA THR A 180 7.41 1.84 -0.91
C THR A 180 8.66 1.19 -0.30
N ILE A 181 8.63 -0.12 -0.14
CA ILE A 181 9.85 -0.90 0.05
C ILE A 181 10.64 -0.81 -1.25
N ARG A 182 11.77 -0.12 -1.24
CA ARG A 182 12.61 0.08 -2.43
C ARG A 182 13.41 -1.17 -2.78
N ALA A 183 13.97 -1.82 -1.76
CA ALA A 183 14.78 -3.02 -1.88
C ALA A 183 14.86 -3.73 -0.54
N VAL A 184 15.15 -5.02 -0.59
CA VAL A 184 15.40 -5.87 0.57
C VAL A 184 16.74 -6.56 0.40
N ASP A 185 17.67 -6.28 1.31
CA ASP A 185 18.96 -6.97 1.40
C ASP A 185 18.85 -8.09 2.43
N ILE A 186 18.71 -9.33 1.96
CA ILE A 186 18.52 -10.50 2.81
C ILE A 186 19.77 -10.81 3.63
N GLU A 187 20.97 -10.63 3.05
CA GLU A 187 22.23 -10.95 3.71
C GLU A 187 22.50 -10.00 4.88
N ARG A 188 22.22 -8.70 4.69
CA ARG A 188 22.35 -7.69 5.74
C ARG A 188 21.14 -7.58 6.65
N ARG A 189 20.00 -8.17 6.25
CA ARG A 189 18.68 -8.00 6.86
C ARG A 189 18.28 -6.53 6.93
N GLU A 190 18.40 -5.85 5.80
CA GLU A 190 18.07 -4.43 5.64
C GLU A 190 16.88 -4.22 4.70
N LEU A 191 15.99 -3.30 5.05
CA LEU A 191 15.00 -2.70 4.16
C LEU A 191 15.45 -1.31 3.74
N TRP A 192 15.28 -1.00 2.47
CA TRP A 192 15.53 0.35 1.96
C TRP A 192 14.20 1.02 1.63
N VAL A 193 14.10 2.30 1.97
CA VAL A 193 12.95 3.14 1.63
C VAL A 193 13.49 4.45 1.08
N ASP A 194 12.95 4.89 -0.05
CA ASP A 194 13.32 6.12 -0.72
C ASP A 194 12.25 7.19 -0.46
N PHE A 195 12.70 8.37 -0.03
CA PHE A 195 11.87 9.50 0.38
C PHE A 195 12.10 10.67 -0.56
N LEU A 196 11.06 11.05 -1.29
CA LEU A 196 11.06 12.29 -2.06
C LEU A 196 11.19 13.48 -1.11
N GLN A 197 12.19 14.31 -1.35
CA GLN A 197 12.47 15.53 -0.62
C GLN A 197 11.82 16.72 -1.32
N HIS A 198 11.17 17.58 -0.54
CA HIS A 198 10.51 18.78 -1.04
C HIS A 198 11.27 20.02 -0.57
N PRO A 199 12.23 20.54 -1.35
CA PRO A 199 12.98 21.72 -0.94
C PRO A 199 12.05 22.93 -0.77
N SER A 200 12.09 23.56 0.41
CA SER A 200 11.40 24.83 0.69
C SER A 200 9.89 24.83 0.41
N SER A 201 9.19 23.75 0.75
CA SER A 201 7.73 23.73 0.73
C SER A 201 7.15 24.53 1.91
N PRO A 202 6.16 25.41 1.70
CA PRO A 202 5.39 25.99 2.81
C PRO A 202 4.47 24.96 3.49
N VAL A 203 4.27 23.80 2.85
CA VAL A 203 3.48 22.69 3.36
C VAL A 203 4.37 21.77 4.18
N ALA A 204 3.93 21.40 5.38
CA ALA A 204 4.63 20.45 6.22
C ALA A 204 4.77 19.09 5.52
N THR A 205 5.98 18.54 5.49
CA THR A 205 6.30 17.26 4.85
C THR A 205 6.89 16.29 5.86
N PRO A 206 6.13 15.90 6.90
CA PRO A 206 6.70 15.26 8.10
C PRO A 206 7.42 13.94 7.80
N GLY A 207 7.01 13.20 6.76
CA GLY A 207 7.74 12.00 6.33
C GLY A 207 9.08 12.30 5.65
N ALA A 208 9.14 13.34 4.80
CA ALA A 208 10.40 13.81 4.22
C ALA A 208 11.30 14.45 5.29
N ASP A 209 10.70 15.19 6.25
CA ASP A 209 11.38 15.79 7.39
C ASP A 209 12.05 14.73 8.27
N PHE A 210 11.33 13.63 8.56
CA PHE A 210 11.91 12.47 9.22
C PHE A 210 13.14 11.98 8.46
N ALA A 211 13.01 11.63 7.17
CA ALA A 211 14.12 11.07 6.41
C ALA A 211 15.33 12.01 6.29
N ARG A 212 15.10 13.33 6.22
CA ARG A 212 16.16 14.34 6.21
C ARG A 212 16.93 14.36 7.53
N ASP A 213 16.21 14.35 8.65
CA ASP A 213 16.78 14.62 9.97
C ASP A 213 17.26 13.34 10.69
N VAL A 214 16.78 12.17 10.27
CA VAL A 214 17.01 10.90 10.96
C VAL A 214 18.49 10.53 11.06
N GLN A 215 18.86 10.01 12.22
CA GLN A 215 20.21 9.55 12.51
C GLN A 215 20.28 8.01 12.64
N PRO A 216 21.42 7.39 12.32
CA PRO A 216 21.68 6.00 12.65
C PRO A 216 21.39 5.69 14.12
N GLY A 217 20.73 4.56 14.38
CA GLY A 217 20.34 4.11 15.72
C GLY A 217 18.92 4.52 16.14
N GLU A 218 18.26 5.42 15.42
CA GLU A 218 16.85 5.76 15.70
C GLU A 218 15.93 4.56 15.44
N LYS A 219 14.96 4.37 16.34
CA LYS A 219 13.99 3.27 16.30
C LYS A 219 12.66 3.74 15.72
N VAL A 220 12.18 3.01 14.74
CA VAL A 220 10.85 3.18 14.13
C VAL A 220 10.20 1.81 13.98
N ALA A 221 8.95 1.77 13.55
CA ALA A 221 8.30 0.52 13.18
C ALA A 221 7.76 0.57 11.75
N LEU A 222 7.73 -0.59 11.11
CA LEU A 222 7.04 -0.81 9.85
C LEU A 222 5.81 -1.66 10.15
N LEU A 223 4.64 -1.15 9.78
CA LEU A 223 3.39 -1.90 9.80
C LEU A 223 3.09 -2.40 8.37
N GLY A 224 3.06 -3.72 8.19
CA GLY A 224 2.95 -4.35 6.88
C GLY A 224 3.89 -5.56 6.72
N PRO A 225 4.34 -5.87 5.49
CA PRO A 225 4.03 -5.15 4.25
C PRO A 225 2.55 -5.28 3.85
N GLY A 226 2.12 -4.46 2.89
CA GLY A 226 0.75 -4.47 2.36
C GLY A 226 0.59 -3.54 1.17
N GLY A 227 -0.36 -3.87 0.29
CA GLY A 227 -0.78 -3.02 -0.81
C GLY A 227 0.18 -3.03 -2.01
N GLY A 228 -0.41 -2.98 -3.21
CA GLY A 228 0.33 -3.17 -4.46
C GLY A 228 0.95 -4.57 -4.56
N SER A 229 1.44 -4.91 -5.74
CA SER A 229 2.21 -6.15 -5.93
C SER A 229 3.09 -5.99 -7.16
N LEU A 230 4.12 -6.82 -7.25
CA LEU A 230 4.90 -6.95 -8.47
C LEU A 230 4.00 -7.46 -9.61
N PRO A 231 3.88 -6.74 -10.73
CA PRO A 231 3.08 -7.20 -11.86
C PRO A 231 3.63 -8.50 -12.44
N ALA A 232 2.79 -9.52 -12.55
CA ALA A 232 3.12 -10.77 -13.23
C ALA A 232 2.63 -10.73 -14.69
N ALA A 233 3.41 -10.09 -15.57
CA ALA A 233 3.09 -9.97 -17.00
C ALA A 233 4.35 -10.00 -17.87
N GLN A 234 4.18 -10.38 -19.15
CA GLN A 234 5.27 -10.38 -20.14
C GLN A 234 5.57 -8.99 -20.71
N SER A 235 4.57 -8.11 -20.76
CA SER A 235 4.67 -6.72 -21.21
C SER A 235 4.09 -5.81 -20.14
N ILE A 236 4.84 -4.78 -19.73
CA ILE A 236 4.45 -3.85 -18.67
C ILE A 236 4.72 -2.41 -19.11
N LEU A 237 3.73 -1.53 -18.94
CA LEU A 237 3.90 -0.08 -18.98
C LEU A 237 3.93 0.47 -17.56
N LEU A 238 5.07 1.01 -17.14
CA LEU A 238 5.29 1.64 -15.85
C LEU A 238 5.16 3.16 -15.99
N VAL A 239 4.37 3.79 -15.13
CA VAL A 239 4.11 5.23 -15.19
C VAL A 239 4.17 5.80 -13.78
N GLY A 240 4.88 6.92 -13.62
CA GLY A 240 4.78 7.67 -12.39
C GLY A 240 5.62 8.94 -12.32
N ASP A 241 5.56 9.60 -11.18
CA ASP A 241 6.45 10.70 -10.81
C ASP A 241 7.52 10.22 -9.80
N GLU A 242 8.29 11.13 -9.20
CA GLU A 242 9.32 10.75 -8.22
C GLU A 242 8.75 10.00 -7.02
N SER A 243 7.49 10.22 -6.63
CA SER A 243 6.89 9.48 -5.50
C SER A 243 6.71 8.00 -5.81
N ALA A 244 6.56 7.65 -7.09
CA ALA A 244 6.41 6.30 -7.58
C ALA A 244 7.71 5.68 -8.11
N LEU A 245 8.74 6.48 -8.37
CA LEU A 245 10.06 6.01 -8.81
C LEU A 245 10.63 4.86 -7.95
N PRO A 246 10.50 4.85 -6.60
CA PRO A 246 10.94 3.71 -5.80
C PRO A 246 10.23 2.39 -6.14
N ALA A 247 8.94 2.45 -6.46
CA ALA A 247 8.15 1.27 -6.84
C ALA A 247 8.48 0.80 -8.24
N ILE A 248 8.61 1.73 -9.20
CA ILE A 248 9.06 1.45 -10.57
C ILE A 248 10.43 0.77 -10.54
N ALA A 249 11.35 1.30 -9.73
CA ALA A 249 12.70 0.78 -9.62
C ALA A 249 12.75 -0.60 -8.95
N ARG A 250 11.87 -0.88 -7.97
CA ARG A 250 11.71 -2.22 -7.41
C ARG A 250 11.14 -3.20 -8.43
N ILE A 251 10.08 -2.81 -9.14
CA ILE A 251 9.48 -3.64 -10.19
C ILE A 251 10.54 -3.99 -11.23
N ALA A 252 11.25 -2.99 -11.77
CA ALA A 252 12.31 -3.20 -12.75
C ALA A 252 13.38 -4.20 -12.26
N ALA A 253 13.78 -4.12 -10.98
CA ALA A 253 14.79 -5.01 -10.42
C ALA A 253 14.29 -6.45 -10.17
N GLU A 254 12.99 -6.64 -9.89
CA GLU A 254 12.43 -7.92 -9.45
C GLU A 254 11.58 -8.64 -10.52
N VAL A 255 11.35 -8.04 -11.71
CA VAL A 255 10.63 -8.72 -12.79
C VAL A 255 11.33 -9.99 -13.26
N ALA A 256 10.55 -10.92 -13.80
CA ALA A 256 11.07 -12.13 -14.41
C ALA A 256 11.98 -11.81 -15.63
N PRO A 257 13.04 -12.59 -15.86
CA PRO A 257 13.83 -12.48 -17.08
C PRO A 257 12.98 -12.57 -18.34
N GLY A 258 13.27 -11.70 -19.32
CA GLY A 258 12.53 -11.64 -20.58
C GLY A 258 11.25 -10.81 -20.55
N THR A 259 10.85 -10.26 -19.40
CA THR A 259 9.77 -9.25 -19.34
C THR A 259 10.17 -8.00 -20.13
N ARG A 260 9.24 -7.49 -20.95
CA ARG A 260 9.39 -6.23 -21.70
C ARG A 260 8.72 -5.11 -20.95
N MET A 261 9.45 -4.04 -20.69
CA MET A 261 8.97 -2.89 -19.95
C MET A 261 9.21 -1.60 -20.72
N GLN A 262 8.21 -0.73 -20.72
CA GLN A 262 8.36 0.69 -21.03
C GLN A 262 8.06 1.47 -19.75
N ALA A 263 8.86 2.49 -19.45
CA ALA A 263 8.63 3.37 -18.32
C ALA A 263 8.51 4.82 -18.79
N ILE A 264 7.48 5.53 -18.32
CA ILE A 264 7.34 6.98 -18.46
C ILE A 264 7.41 7.57 -17.06
N ILE A 265 8.50 8.27 -16.77
CA ILE A 265 8.80 8.73 -15.42
C ILE A 265 8.95 10.25 -15.47
N GLU A 266 8.09 10.95 -14.76
CA GLU A 266 8.20 12.39 -14.59
C GLU A 266 9.07 12.73 -13.38
N VAL A 267 10.09 13.54 -13.61
CA VAL A 267 10.99 14.04 -12.56
C VAL A 267 11.19 15.55 -12.70
N LEU A 268 11.78 16.18 -11.68
CA LEU A 268 12.06 17.62 -11.72
C LEU A 268 12.95 17.99 -12.91
N ASP A 269 14.12 17.34 -13.04
CA ASP A 269 15.08 17.51 -14.13
C ASP A 269 16.03 16.30 -14.24
N GLU A 270 16.99 16.36 -15.16
CA GLU A 270 17.94 15.27 -15.48
C GLU A 270 18.76 14.81 -14.25
N ALA A 271 18.98 15.66 -13.24
CA ALA A 271 19.74 15.27 -12.05
C ALA A 271 18.97 14.30 -11.13
N GLU A 272 17.66 14.17 -11.34
CA GLU A 272 16.80 13.21 -10.62
C GLU A 272 16.73 11.84 -11.31
N GLU A 273 17.30 11.69 -12.51
CA GLU A 273 17.33 10.41 -13.20
C GLU A 273 18.19 9.39 -12.44
N GLN A 274 17.65 8.18 -12.26
CA GLN A 274 18.30 7.12 -11.53
C GLN A 274 18.50 5.88 -12.41
N PRO A 275 19.59 5.11 -12.22
CA PRO A 275 19.74 3.83 -12.88
C PRO A 275 18.66 2.85 -12.42
N LEU A 276 18.00 2.21 -13.39
CA LEU A 276 16.95 1.21 -13.18
C LEU A 276 17.44 -0.17 -13.67
N PRO A 277 18.27 -0.88 -12.90
CA PRO A 277 18.73 -2.21 -13.28
C PRO A 277 17.55 -3.18 -13.39
N SER A 278 17.60 -4.08 -14.38
CA SER A 278 16.52 -5.00 -14.68
C SER A 278 17.03 -6.30 -15.29
N ALA A 279 16.37 -7.42 -14.95
CA ALA A 279 16.58 -8.71 -15.61
C ALA A 279 15.77 -8.86 -16.92
N GLY A 280 14.77 -7.99 -17.14
CA GLY A 280 14.05 -7.81 -18.40
C GLY A 280 14.61 -6.68 -19.26
N SER A 281 13.96 -6.40 -20.40
CA SER A 281 14.27 -5.22 -21.21
C SER A 281 13.46 -4.02 -20.70
N LEU A 282 14.11 -2.89 -20.46
CA LEU A 282 13.49 -1.66 -19.98
C LEU A 282 13.85 -0.50 -20.89
N ASP A 283 12.85 0.11 -21.52
CA ASP A 283 12.97 1.39 -22.22
C ASP A 283 12.41 2.50 -21.34
N VAL A 284 13.22 3.50 -20.99
CA VAL A 284 12.83 4.56 -20.05
C VAL A 284 12.75 5.90 -20.79
N ARG A 285 11.61 6.55 -20.65
CA ARG A 285 11.39 7.92 -21.07
C ARG A 285 11.21 8.82 -19.86
N TRP A 286 12.22 9.64 -19.60
CA TRP A 286 12.18 10.68 -18.59
C TRP A 286 11.45 11.93 -19.11
N LEU A 287 10.53 12.45 -18.31
CA LEU A 287 9.88 13.73 -18.54
C LEU A 287 10.38 14.71 -17.48
N HIS A 288 10.95 15.83 -17.91
CA HIS A 288 11.53 16.83 -17.01
C HIS A 288 10.57 17.99 -16.78
N ARG A 289 9.98 18.09 -15.59
CA ARG A 289 9.01 19.14 -15.25
C ARG A 289 9.57 20.55 -15.43
N ARG A 290 10.86 20.75 -15.14
CA ARG A 290 11.53 22.06 -15.30
C ARG A 290 11.54 22.56 -16.75
N SER A 291 11.41 21.65 -17.72
CA SER A 291 11.38 21.97 -19.15
C SER A 291 9.96 22.21 -19.68
N TYR A 292 8.93 22.04 -18.85
CA TYR A 292 7.55 22.24 -19.27
C TYR A 292 7.24 23.73 -19.51
N PRO A 293 6.35 24.04 -20.47
CA PRO A 293 5.82 25.39 -20.62
C PRO A 293 5.19 25.89 -19.32
N ALA A 294 5.36 27.18 -19.02
CA ALA A 294 4.77 27.78 -17.82
C ALA A 294 3.24 27.56 -17.77
N GLY A 295 2.75 27.01 -16.66
CA GLY A 295 1.33 26.70 -16.47
C GLY A 295 0.83 25.44 -17.17
N ALA A 296 1.71 24.67 -17.83
CA ALA A 296 1.36 23.35 -18.35
C ALA A 296 0.92 22.43 -17.21
N LYS A 297 -0.13 21.66 -17.45
CA LYS A 297 -0.69 20.66 -16.53
C LYS A 297 -1.03 19.40 -17.33
N GLY A 298 -0.95 18.24 -16.67
CA GLY A 298 -1.37 16.97 -17.27
C GLY A 298 -0.44 16.44 -18.37
N ILE A 299 0.81 16.92 -18.45
CA ILE A 299 1.78 16.46 -19.46
C ILE A 299 2.05 14.96 -19.29
N LEU A 300 2.26 14.48 -18.06
CA LEU A 300 2.40 13.06 -17.77
C LEU A 300 1.18 12.28 -18.30
N ALA A 301 -0.04 12.68 -17.94
CA ALA A 301 -1.25 12.00 -18.42
C ALA A 301 -1.37 12.02 -19.96
N GLU A 302 -0.99 13.10 -20.64
CA GLU A 302 -0.99 13.17 -22.10
C GLU A 302 0.00 12.20 -22.75
N GLU A 303 1.23 12.12 -22.23
CA GLU A 303 2.23 11.16 -22.73
C GLU A 303 1.81 9.71 -22.49
N VAL A 304 1.18 9.44 -21.35
CA VAL A 304 0.63 8.12 -21.05
C VAL A 304 -0.49 7.73 -22.01
N ARG A 305 -1.39 8.66 -22.36
CA ARG A 305 -2.44 8.38 -23.37
C ARG A 305 -1.84 8.01 -24.72
N LYS A 306 -0.76 8.69 -25.14
CA LYS A 306 -0.05 8.36 -26.39
C LYS A 306 0.55 6.97 -26.33
N ALA A 307 1.23 6.63 -25.22
CA ALA A 307 1.85 5.32 -25.04
C ALA A 307 0.80 4.19 -24.99
N VAL A 308 -0.27 4.36 -24.21
CA VAL A 308 -1.39 3.40 -24.12
C VAL A 308 -2.09 3.20 -25.47
N ALA A 309 -2.05 4.17 -26.38
CA ALA A 309 -2.58 3.97 -27.72
C ALA A 309 -1.73 3.01 -28.58
N SER A 310 -0.49 2.74 -28.19
CA SER A 310 0.48 1.91 -28.91
C SER A 310 0.88 0.60 -28.21
N ILE A 311 0.39 0.33 -26.98
CA ILE A 311 0.70 -0.91 -26.28
C ILE A 311 -0.01 -2.13 -26.89
N GLU A 312 0.61 -3.29 -26.75
CA GLU A 312 0.06 -4.59 -27.15
C GLU A 312 -1.12 -4.99 -26.23
N ASP A 313 -2.08 -5.73 -26.77
CA ASP A 313 -3.13 -6.38 -25.96
C ASP A 313 -2.48 -7.26 -24.88
N GLY A 314 -3.01 -7.21 -23.64
CA GLY A 314 -2.43 -7.93 -22.52
C GLY A 314 -1.17 -7.27 -21.92
N THR A 315 -0.84 -6.04 -22.29
CA THR A 315 0.14 -5.24 -21.54
C THR A 315 -0.43 -4.85 -20.18
N PHE A 316 0.32 -5.11 -19.10
CA PHE A 316 -0.04 -4.65 -17.77
C PHE A 316 0.29 -3.16 -17.62
N VAL A 317 -0.67 -2.34 -17.19
CA VAL A 317 -0.47 -0.90 -17.01
C VAL A 317 -0.37 -0.58 -15.51
N TRP A 318 0.82 -0.22 -15.05
CA TRP A 318 1.09 0.19 -13.68
C TRP A 318 1.28 1.70 -13.62
N VAL A 319 0.43 2.41 -12.87
CA VAL A 319 0.42 3.86 -12.78
C VAL A 319 0.34 4.26 -11.30
N ALA A 320 1.31 5.05 -10.86
CA ALA A 320 1.20 5.79 -9.61
C ALA A 320 1.81 7.18 -9.71
N CYS A 321 1.04 8.21 -9.37
CA CYS A 321 1.48 9.61 -9.37
C CYS A 321 0.47 10.48 -8.60
N GLU A 322 0.43 11.77 -8.90
CA GLU A 322 -0.55 12.74 -8.43
C GLU A 322 -2.00 12.37 -8.83
N LYS A 323 -2.96 12.68 -7.95
CA LYS A 323 -4.37 12.30 -8.05
C LYS A 323 -5.08 12.70 -9.35
N GLU A 324 -4.92 13.92 -9.85
CA GLU A 324 -5.60 14.40 -11.05
C GLU A 324 -5.06 13.71 -12.31
N ASP A 325 -3.75 13.46 -12.39
CA ASP A 325 -3.18 12.66 -13.47
C ASP A 325 -3.69 11.21 -13.43
N VAL A 326 -3.73 10.59 -12.25
CA VAL A 326 -4.29 9.24 -12.07
C VAL A 326 -5.74 9.16 -12.50
N ARG A 327 -6.57 10.15 -12.12
CA ARG A 327 -7.99 10.22 -12.53
C ARG A 327 -8.13 10.29 -14.05
N SER A 328 -7.34 11.16 -14.66
CA SER A 328 -7.29 11.36 -16.10
C SER A 328 -6.87 10.09 -16.85
N ILE A 329 -5.83 9.41 -16.39
CA ILE A 329 -5.32 8.16 -16.97
C ILE A 329 -6.34 7.02 -16.79
N ARG A 330 -6.91 6.88 -15.58
CA ARG A 330 -7.92 5.85 -15.29
C ARG A 330 -9.17 5.99 -16.17
N ALA A 331 -9.64 7.23 -16.37
CA ALA A 331 -10.77 7.51 -17.25
C ALA A 331 -10.47 7.10 -18.71
N PHE A 332 -9.25 7.33 -19.19
CA PHE A 332 -8.83 6.92 -20.53
C PHE A 332 -8.71 5.40 -20.67
N LEU A 333 -8.09 4.70 -19.70
CA LEU A 333 -8.05 3.23 -19.71
C LEU A 333 -9.45 2.61 -19.72
N LYS A 334 -10.38 3.20 -18.95
CA LYS A 334 -11.79 2.79 -18.95
C LYS A 334 -12.46 3.00 -20.31
N SER A 335 -12.24 4.14 -20.98
CA SER A 335 -12.82 4.40 -22.30
C SER A 335 -12.28 3.44 -23.38
N ARG A 336 -11.04 2.97 -23.20
CA ARG A 336 -10.41 1.92 -24.03
C ARG A 336 -10.84 0.50 -23.66
N ARG A 337 -11.64 0.32 -22.60
CA ARG A 337 -12.03 -0.99 -22.05
C ARG A 337 -10.82 -1.86 -21.70
N HIS A 338 -9.74 -1.24 -21.19
CA HIS A 338 -8.58 -1.97 -20.70
C HIS A 338 -9.00 -2.93 -19.58
N ASP A 339 -8.45 -4.14 -19.57
CA ASP A 339 -8.81 -5.15 -18.57
C ASP A 339 -8.39 -4.68 -17.18
N LYS A 340 -9.35 -4.68 -16.23
CA LYS A 340 -9.10 -4.31 -14.84
C LYS A 340 -8.08 -5.20 -14.15
N LYS A 341 -7.95 -6.46 -14.58
CA LYS A 341 -6.93 -7.40 -14.07
C LYS A 341 -5.54 -7.12 -14.60
N MET A 342 -5.43 -6.31 -15.67
CA MET A 342 -4.18 -5.93 -16.33
C MET A 342 -3.80 -4.48 -16.04
N MET A 343 -4.21 -3.95 -14.89
CA MET A 343 -3.78 -2.63 -14.46
C MET A 343 -3.67 -2.50 -12.95
N TYR A 344 -2.74 -1.66 -12.51
CA TYR A 344 -2.70 -1.08 -11.18
C TYR A 344 -2.66 0.43 -11.37
N VAL A 345 -3.63 1.14 -10.80
CA VAL A 345 -3.74 2.59 -10.97
C VAL A 345 -4.07 3.18 -9.62
N ALA A 346 -3.12 3.87 -8.97
CA ALA A 346 -3.30 4.44 -7.63
C ALA A 346 -2.70 5.84 -7.58
N TRP A 347 -3.27 6.75 -6.79
CA TRP A 347 -2.61 8.02 -6.51
C TRP A 347 -1.81 7.92 -5.22
N TYR A 348 -0.58 8.42 -5.24
CA TYR A 348 0.31 8.40 -4.07
C TYR A 348 0.23 9.69 -3.27
N TRP A 349 -0.18 10.77 -3.93
CA TRP A 349 -0.34 12.07 -3.29
C TRP A 349 -1.40 12.88 -4.04
N GLU A 350 -1.85 13.94 -3.39
CA GLU A 350 -2.77 14.92 -3.94
C GLU A 350 -2.17 16.30 -3.72
N GLN A 351 -2.16 17.10 -4.77
CA GLN A 351 -1.82 18.50 -4.59
C GLN A 351 -3.00 19.22 -3.93
N HIS A 352 -2.83 19.65 -2.69
CA HIS A 352 -3.77 20.57 -2.07
C HIS A 352 -3.56 21.98 -2.62
N SER A 353 -4.61 22.57 -3.21
CA SER A 353 -4.61 23.99 -3.54
C SER A 353 -4.44 24.81 -2.27
N ALA A 354 -3.49 25.74 -2.26
CA ALA A 354 -3.33 26.74 -1.20
C ALA A 354 -4.47 27.76 -1.22
#